data_AF-A0A2U1LKI3-F1
#
_entry.id   AF-A0A2U1LKI3-F1
#
_cell.length_a   1.000
_cell.length_b   1.000
_cell.length_c   1.000
_cell.angle_alpha   90.00
_cell.angle_beta   90.00
_cell.angle_gamma   90.00
#
_symmetry.space_group_name_H-M   'P 1'
#
loop_
_entity.id
_entity.type
_entity.pdbx_description
1 polymer ?
#
loop_
_entity_poly.entity_id
_entity_poly.type
_entity_poly.pdbx_seq_one_letter_code
_entity_poly.pdbx_strand_id
1 'polypeptide(L)'
;MQFVRDHPRFLKNPLYVTGISYSGIVIPMITEGIYKGLEPTINIKGYMAGNPLTNKSGDINSRFEFAYQMALISKDLFESTKEDCNGEYAEANDKNMLCISRINEVNKRVRDINISQILEPVCDNSTTKLVQTVNAIRIGKQRSLRENPIRIVHAQPSLKDTFCQADYYYAMLWANNKSVMKALNVRKGSVTEELLCNMDMTYDYGYTSLPLYEFNVQSSFVYHEELSKRNCRALIFSGDHDMKVPHVGTHNWIKSLNLTITKVNWDPWYSNGQVAGFKTTYAHDNYSLVFATVKGGGHTVPQYKPKQCFDMVKRWFAHESI
;
A
#
# COMPACT_ATOMS: atom_id res chain seq x y z
N MET A 1 12.96 -12.62 19.39
CA MET A 1 11.85 -13.19 18.58
C MET A 1 11.43 -14.54 19.14
N GLN A 2 10.18 -14.70 19.60
CA GLN A 2 9.67 -15.96 20.17
C GLN A 2 9.69 -17.12 19.15
N PHE A 3 9.24 -16.87 17.91
CA PHE A 3 9.20 -17.89 16.86
C PHE A 3 10.53 -18.64 16.66
N VAL A 4 11.66 -17.91 16.61
CA VAL A 4 12.98 -18.51 16.39
C VAL A 4 13.49 -19.28 17.62
N ARG A 5 13.09 -18.86 18.84
CA ARG A 5 13.39 -19.61 20.07
C ARG A 5 12.67 -20.96 20.08
N ASP A 6 11.41 -20.97 19.64
CA ASP A 6 10.59 -22.20 19.55
C ASP A 6 10.98 -23.06 18.34
N HIS A 7 11.60 -22.47 17.30
CA HIS A 7 11.98 -23.14 16.06
C HIS A 7 13.45 -22.88 15.69
N PRO A 8 14.43 -23.32 16.51
CA PRO A 8 15.84 -22.99 16.36
C PRO A 8 16.46 -23.46 15.03
N ARG A 9 15.84 -24.44 14.36
CA ARG A 9 16.25 -24.91 13.03
C ARG A 9 16.28 -23.81 11.96
N PHE A 10 15.51 -22.72 12.14
CA PHE A 10 15.46 -21.60 11.20
C PHE A 10 16.45 -20.47 11.54
N LEU A 11 17.19 -20.55 12.65
CA LEU A 11 18.06 -19.47 13.13
C LEU A 11 19.13 -19.06 12.09
N LYS A 12 19.66 -20.04 11.34
CA LYS A 12 20.69 -19.80 10.32
C LYS A 12 20.12 -19.39 8.98
N ASN A 13 18.81 -19.51 8.75
CA ASN A 13 18.20 -19.19 7.47
C ASN A 13 18.26 -17.68 7.22
N PRO A 14 18.52 -17.24 5.97
CA PRO A 14 18.31 -15.85 5.58
C PRO A 14 16.89 -15.39 5.94
N LEU A 15 16.77 -14.36 6.77
CA LEU A 15 15.50 -13.75 7.11
C LEU A 15 15.27 -12.52 6.22
N TYR A 16 14.03 -12.35 5.79
CA TYR A 16 13.54 -11.14 5.14
C TYR A 16 12.22 -10.71 5.77
N VAL A 17 12.00 -9.40 5.91
CA VAL A 17 10.72 -8.84 6.37
C VAL A 17 9.95 -8.34 5.16
N THR A 18 8.70 -8.74 5.02
CA THR A 18 7.92 -8.45 3.80
C THR A 18 6.49 -8.04 4.10
N GLY A 19 5.87 -7.27 3.21
CA GLY A 19 4.47 -6.91 3.31
C GLY A 19 4.04 -5.93 2.22
N ILE A 20 2.81 -5.43 2.33
CA ILE A 20 2.18 -4.60 1.30
C ILE A 20 1.40 -3.45 1.94
N SER A 21 1.17 -2.36 1.21
CA SER A 21 0.31 -1.26 1.65
C SER A 21 0.86 -0.58 2.93
N TYR A 22 0.05 -0.50 3.99
CA TYR A 22 0.44 0.09 5.28
C TYR A 22 1.68 -0.56 5.91
N SER A 23 2.00 -1.81 5.53
CA SER A 23 3.26 -2.43 5.95
C SER A 23 4.49 -1.66 5.48
N GLY A 24 4.40 -0.74 4.52
CA GLY A 24 5.48 0.20 4.19
C GLY A 24 5.95 1.05 5.37
N ILE A 25 5.11 1.27 6.38
CA ILE A 25 5.50 1.88 7.65
C ILE A 25 6.23 0.86 8.53
N VAL A 26 5.63 -0.31 8.70
CA VAL A 26 6.04 -1.33 9.69
C VAL A 26 7.32 -2.07 9.28
N ILE A 27 7.46 -2.44 8.00
CA ILE A 27 8.57 -3.25 7.47
C ILE A 27 9.94 -2.61 7.76
N PRO A 28 10.22 -1.36 7.34
CA PRO A 28 11.55 -0.79 7.56
C PRO A 28 11.83 -0.58 9.06
N MET A 29 10.81 -0.26 9.86
CA MET A 29 10.93 -0.15 11.32
C MET A 29 11.35 -1.47 11.97
N ILE A 30 10.62 -2.56 11.66
CA ILE A 30 10.94 -3.89 12.19
C ILE A 30 12.31 -4.35 11.69
N THR A 31 12.60 -4.14 10.40
CA THR A 31 13.88 -4.57 9.80
C THR A 31 15.06 -3.88 10.48
N GLU A 32 14.98 -2.57 10.66
CA GLU A 32 16.03 -1.80 11.35
C GLU A 32 16.13 -2.20 12.83
N GLY A 33 15.00 -2.47 13.49
CA GLY A 33 14.98 -3.02 14.84
C GLY A 33 15.72 -4.37 14.96
N ILE A 34 15.59 -5.25 13.96
CA ILE A 34 16.33 -6.51 13.91
C ILE A 34 17.83 -6.26 13.68
N TYR A 35 18.21 -5.33 12.81
CA TYR A 35 19.61 -4.96 12.56
C TYR A 35 20.30 -4.30 13.76
N LYS A 36 19.56 -3.59 14.62
CA LYS A 36 20.09 -3.04 15.88
C LYS A 36 20.46 -4.11 16.91
N GLY A 37 19.99 -5.34 16.73
CA GLY A 37 20.34 -6.49 17.55
C GLY A 37 19.14 -7.04 18.29
N LEU A 38 19.00 -8.36 18.22
CA LEU A 38 18.03 -9.14 18.98
C LEU A 38 18.71 -10.41 19.47
N GLU A 39 18.26 -10.92 20.62
CA GLU A 39 18.65 -12.22 21.13
C GLU A 39 17.55 -13.26 20.87
N PRO A 40 17.87 -14.44 20.28
CA PRO A 40 19.15 -14.80 19.66
C PRO A 40 19.42 -14.01 18.37
N THR A 41 20.70 -13.89 17.96
CA THR A 41 21.09 -13.19 16.73
C THR A 41 20.40 -13.78 15.49
N ILE A 42 19.76 -12.92 14.70
CA ILE A 42 19.00 -13.32 13.51
C ILE A 42 19.80 -13.02 12.25
N ASN A 43 19.81 -13.96 11.30
CA ASN A 43 20.45 -13.78 9.99
C ASN A 43 19.60 -12.93 9.02
N ILE A 44 19.32 -11.67 9.40
CA ILE A 44 18.58 -10.72 8.56
C ILE A 44 19.41 -10.33 7.32
N LYS A 45 18.78 -10.41 6.15
CA LYS A 45 19.40 -10.06 4.86
C LYS A 45 18.75 -8.85 4.18
N GLY A 46 17.53 -8.52 4.56
CA GLY A 46 16.87 -7.32 4.09
C GLY A 46 15.35 -7.43 4.10
N TYR A 47 14.70 -6.73 3.18
CA TYR A 47 13.26 -6.56 3.21
C TYR A 47 12.64 -6.39 1.82
N MET A 48 11.33 -6.56 1.75
CA MET A 48 10.57 -6.40 0.53
C MET A 48 9.26 -5.68 0.81
N ALA A 49 8.89 -4.69 0.01
CA ALA A 49 7.67 -3.94 0.21
C ALA A 49 6.92 -3.71 -1.11
N GLY A 50 5.68 -4.19 -1.17
CA GLY A 50 4.77 -3.97 -2.29
C GLY A 50 3.87 -2.76 -2.06
N ASN A 51 3.69 -1.88 -3.04
CA ASN A 51 2.88 -0.65 -2.94
C ASN A 51 3.01 0.02 -1.55
N PRO A 52 4.23 0.31 -1.09
CA PRO A 52 4.45 0.66 0.30
C PRO A 52 4.01 2.09 0.59
N LEU A 53 3.09 2.26 1.55
CA LEU A 53 2.88 3.58 2.14
C LEU A 53 4.10 3.90 3.01
N THR A 54 4.86 4.91 2.62
CA THR A 54 6.13 5.28 3.26
C THR A 54 6.08 6.69 3.83
N ASN A 55 5.50 7.65 3.11
CA ASN A 55 5.29 9.01 3.60
C ASN A 55 3.83 9.37 3.31
N LYS A 56 3.01 9.44 4.35
CA LYS A 56 1.56 9.62 4.19
C LYS A 56 1.22 10.78 3.28
N SER A 57 1.75 11.97 3.55
CA SER A 57 1.41 13.19 2.83
C SER A 57 1.99 13.17 1.41
N GLY A 58 3.23 12.71 1.25
CA GLY A 58 3.87 12.54 -0.06
C GLY A 58 3.16 11.53 -0.96
N ASP A 59 2.81 10.35 -0.42
CA ASP A 59 2.12 9.29 -1.16
C ASP A 59 0.71 9.70 -1.53
N ILE A 60 -0.03 10.37 -0.63
CA ILE A 60 -1.35 10.92 -0.93
C ILE A 60 -1.25 12.03 -1.99
N ASN A 61 -0.27 12.93 -1.87
CA ASN A 61 -0.08 14.00 -2.86
C ASN A 61 0.21 13.42 -4.26
N SER A 62 0.96 12.31 -4.33
CA SER A 62 1.30 11.64 -5.58
C SER A 62 0.08 11.08 -6.34
N ARG A 63 -1.07 10.90 -5.68
CA ARG A 63 -2.31 10.42 -6.31
C ARG A 63 -2.83 11.37 -7.38
N PHE A 64 -2.64 12.68 -7.21
CA PHE A 64 -3.06 13.67 -8.21
C PHE A 64 -2.21 13.56 -9.48
N GLU A 65 -0.90 13.44 -9.33
CA GLU A 65 0.01 13.24 -10.46
C GLU A 65 -0.29 11.92 -11.17
N PHE A 66 -0.50 10.84 -10.41
CA PHE A 66 -0.90 9.55 -10.97
C PHE A 66 -2.22 9.64 -11.77
N ALA A 67 -3.25 10.30 -11.22
CA ALA A 67 -4.53 10.46 -11.90
C ALA A 67 -4.37 11.21 -13.24
N TYR A 68 -3.49 12.21 -13.29
CA TYR A 68 -3.17 12.89 -14.54
C TYR A 68 -2.41 11.97 -15.53
N GLN A 69 -1.38 11.25 -15.06
CA GLN A 69 -0.59 10.34 -15.90
C GLN A 69 -1.44 9.20 -16.49
N MET A 70 -2.48 8.77 -15.79
CA MET A 70 -3.43 7.74 -16.25
C MET A 70 -4.65 8.32 -16.99
N ALA A 71 -4.61 9.59 -17.39
CA ALA A 71 -5.67 10.28 -18.12
C ALA A 71 -7.05 10.28 -17.42
N LEU A 72 -7.08 10.18 -16.09
CA LEU A 72 -8.30 10.23 -15.29
C LEU A 72 -8.77 11.68 -15.04
N ILE A 73 -7.86 12.64 -15.13
CA ILE A 73 -8.14 14.08 -15.07
C ILE A 73 -7.45 14.81 -16.23
N SER A 74 -8.04 15.92 -16.68
CA SER A 74 -7.44 16.73 -17.75
C SER A 74 -6.19 17.47 -17.28
N LYS A 75 -5.33 17.82 -18.24
CA LYS A 75 -4.14 18.65 -17.99
C LYS A 75 -4.51 19.96 -17.28
N ASP A 76 -5.50 20.69 -17.79
CA ASP A 76 -5.94 21.96 -17.21
C ASP A 76 -6.39 21.80 -15.75
N LEU A 77 -7.11 20.72 -15.44
CA LEU A 77 -7.54 20.45 -14.07
C LEU A 77 -6.35 20.10 -13.18
N PHE A 78 -5.40 19.31 -13.66
CA PHE A 78 -4.19 18.98 -12.92
C PHE A 78 -3.32 20.22 -12.63
N GLU A 79 -3.01 21.02 -13.66
CA GLU A 79 -2.17 22.20 -13.54
C GLU A 79 -2.82 23.28 -12.66
N SER A 80 -4.11 23.59 -12.88
CA SER A 80 -4.81 24.58 -12.03
C SER A 80 -4.94 24.11 -10.59
N THR A 81 -5.20 22.82 -10.34
CA THR A 81 -5.26 22.29 -8.97
C THR A 81 -3.89 22.34 -8.30
N LYS A 82 -2.82 22.02 -9.03
CA LYS A 82 -1.44 22.08 -8.52
C LYS A 82 -1.05 23.49 -8.13
N GLU A 83 -1.38 24.48 -8.97
CA GLU A 83 -1.14 25.90 -8.70
C GLU A 83 -1.95 26.37 -7.49
N ASP A 84 -3.27 26.16 -7.50
CA ASP A 84 -4.17 26.66 -6.45
C ASP A 84 -3.89 26.03 -5.07
N CYS A 85 -3.33 24.82 -5.03
CA CYS A 85 -2.97 24.09 -3.82
C CYS A 85 -1.48 24.11 -3.47
N ASN A 86 -0.62 24.75 -4.27
CA ASN A 86 0.85 24.67 -4.14
C ASN A 86 1.40 23.22 -4.10
N GLY A 87 0.72 22.28 -4.75
CA GLY A 87 1.06 20.86 -4.71
C GLY A 87 0.75 20.12 -3.39
N GLU A 88 0.15 20.80 -2.41
CA GLU A 88 -0.20 20.22 -1.10
C GLU A 88 -1.69 19.90 -1.02
N TYR A 89 -2.02 18.62 -1.21
CA TYR A 89 -3.40 18.14 -1.25
C TYR A 89 -3.76 17.37 0.03
N ALA A 90 -2.89 16.49 0.50
CA ALA A 90 -3.10 15.63 1.67
C ALA A 90 -3.38 16.44 2.94
N GLU A 91 -2.67 17.57 3.08
CA GLU A 91 -2.78 18.52 4.19
C GLU A 91 -3.23 19.90 3.68
N ALA A 92 -4.09 19.91 2.65
CA ALA A 92 -4.58 21.14 2.05
C ALA A 92 -5.16 22.09 3.11
N ASN A 93 -4.73 23.35 3.07
CA ASN A 93 -5.22 24.40 3.95
C ASN A 93 -6.73 24.59 3.74
N ASP A 94 -7.51 24.28 4.77
CA ASP A 94 -8.97 24.31 4.73
C ASP A 94 -9.56 25.72 4.54
N LYS A 95 -8.76 26.76 4.77
CA LYS A 95 -9.08 28.17 4.49
C LYS A 95 -8.83 28.56 3.03
N ASN A 96 -8.03 27.79 2.28
CA ASN A 96 -7.84 28.01 0.86
C ASN A 96 -9.03 27.43 0.07
N MET A 97 -10.10 28.22 -0.01
CA MET A 97 -11.35 27.81 -0.66
C MET A 97 -11.17 27.41 -2.13
N LEU A 98 -10.22 28.03 -2.83
CA LEU A 98 -9.93 27.71 -4.23
C LEU A 98 -9.33 26.31 -4.35
N CYS A 99 -8.29 26.01 -3.56
CA CYS A 99 -7.71 24.66 -3.50
C CYS A 99 -8.76 23.59 -3.14
N ILE A 100 -9.57 23.84 -2.10
CA ILE A 100 -10.61 22.90 -1.68
C ILE A 100 -11.65 22.67 -2.80
N SER A 101 -12.03 23.72 -3.52
CA SER A 101 -12.92 23.61 -4.69
C SER A 101 -12.31 22.76 -5.79
N ARG A 102 -11.02 22.94 -6.10
CA ARG A 102 -10.28 22.14 -7.09
C ARG A 102 -10.18 20.67 -6.69
N ILE A 103 -9.82 20.39 -5.44
CA ILE A 103 -9.78 19.02 -4.90
C ILE A 103 -11.15 18.36 -5.00
N ASN A 104 -12.24 19.08 -4.72
CA ASN A 104 -13.59 18.56 -4.86
C ASN A 104 -13.94 18.21 -6.31
N GLU A 105 -13.56 19.05 -7.27
CA GLU A 105 -13.78 18.77 -8.68
C GLU A 105 -13.00 17.53 -9.14
N VAL A 106 -11.73 17.40 -8.71
CA VAL A 106 -10.93 16.20 -8.97
C VAL A 106 -11.58 14.95 -8.36
N ASN A 107 -11.97 15.00 -7.08
CA ASN A 107 -12.68 13.90 -6.41
C ASN A 107 -13.98 13.52 -7.14
N LYS A 108 -14.71 14.49 -7.69
CA LYS A 108 -15.92 14.23 -8.48
C LYS A 108 -15.61 13.48 -9.78
N ARG A 109 -14.50 13.79 -10.46
CA ARG A 109 -14.11 13.11 -11.72
C ARG A 109 -13.76 11.65 -11.52
N VAL A 110 -13.15 11.31 -10.38
CA VAL A 110 -12.67 9.95 -10.12
C VAL A 110 -13.50 9.18 -9.09
N ARG A 111 -14.66 9.72 -8.71
CA ARG A 111 -15.53 9.15 -7.65
C ARG A 111 -15.89 7.68 -7.89
N ASP A 112 -16.04 7.31 -9.15
CA ASP A 112 -16.50 6.00 -9.58
C ASP A 112 -15.34 5.14 -10.14
N ILE A 113 -14.08 5.50 -9.81
CA ILE A 113 -12.88 4.74 -10.16
C ILE A 113 -12.43 3.89 -8.97
N ASN A 114 -12.13 2.62 -9.21
CA ASN A 114 -11.53 1.74 -8.22
C ASN A 114 -10.07 2.13 -7.96
N ILE A 115 -9.78 2.73 -6.80
CA ILE A 115 -8.42 3.18 -6.48
C ILE A 115 -7.41 2.04 -6.28
N SER A 116 -7.89 0.83 -5.97
CA SER A 116 -7.02 -0.32 -5.77
C SER A 116 -6.56 -0.90 -7.11
N GLN A 117 -7.33 -0.69 -8.17
CA GLN A 117 -7.01 -1.15 -9.52
C GLN A 117 -7.86 -0.35 -10.51
N ILE A 118 -7.29 0.69 -11.12
CA ILE A 118 -8.08 1.69 -11.86
C ILE A 118 -8.77 1.17 -13.13
N LEU A 119 -8.40 -0.03 -13.59
CA LEU A 119 -9.06 -0.68 -14.75
C LEU A 119 -10.22 -1.61 -14.34
N GLU A 120 -10.37 -1.89 -13.05
CA GLU A 120 -11.43 -2.75 -12.54
C GLU A 120 -12.65 -1.95 -12.10
N PRO A 121 -13.85 -2.57 -12.12
CA PRO A 121 -15.05 -1.93 -11.61
C PRO A 121 -14.97 -1.65 -10.10
N VAL A 122 -15.79 -0.71 -9.64
CA VAL A 122 -16.04 -0.48 -8.22
C VAL A 122 -16.99 -1.57 -7.71
N CYS A 123 -16.54 -2.33 -6.73
CA CYS A 123 -17.21 -3.55 -6.25
C CYS A 123 -17.74 -3.47 -4.82
N ASP A 124 -17.57 -2.32 -4.18
CA ASP A 124 -18.19 -1.98 -2.91
C ASP A 124 -19.03 -0.71 -3.09
N ASN A 125 -19.94 -0.45 -2.15
CA ASN A 125 -20.75 0.78 -2.18
C ASN A 125 -19.98 2.01 -1.67
N SER A 126 -18.64 1.95 -1.60
CA SER A 126 -17.82 3.06 -1.10
C SER A 126 -17.53 4.05 -2.24
N THR A 127 -17.73 5.34 -1.98
CA THR A 127 -17.37 6.39 -2.95
C THR A 127 -15.87 6.68 -2.85
N THR A 128 -15.16 6.64 -3.97
CA THR A 128 -13.74 7.01 -4.01
C THR A 128 -13.55 8.48 -3.67
N LYS A 129 -12.60 8.74 -2.76
CA LYS A 129 -12.03 10.08 -2.51
C LYS A 129 -10.52 9.97 -2.58
N LEU A 130 -9.88 10.70 -3.51
CA LEU A 130 -8.41 10.72 -3.64
C LEU A 130 -7.77 11.33 -2.41
N VAL A 131 -8.41 12.38 -1.88
CA VAL A 131 -8.04 13.07 -0.65
C VAL A 131 -9.30 13.34 0.17
N GLN A 132 -9.19 13.14 1.49
CA GLN A 132 -10.24 13.57 2.42
C GLN A 132 -10.28 15.09 2.46
N THR A 133 -11.31 15.70 1.87
CA THR A 133 -11.57 17.12 2.09
C THR A 133 -11.96 17.35 3.54
N VAL A 134 -11.18 18.18 4.24
CA VAL A 134 -11.36 18.51 5.66
C VAL A 134 -12.71 19.19 5.96
N ASN A 135 -13.41 19.68 4.93
CA ASN A 135 -14.67 20.41 5.08
C ASN A 135 -15.86 19.75 4.38
N ALA A 136 -16.44 18.73 5.01
CA ALA A 136 -17.82 18.31 4.78
C ALA A 136 -18.85 19.13 5.61
N ILE A 137 -18.49 20.32 6.09
CA ILE A 137 -19.28 21.05 7.12
C ILE A 137 -20.08 22.25 6.57
N ARG A 138 -19.95 22.66 5.29
CA ARG A 138 -20.66 23.88 4.80
C ARG A 138 -21.35 23.81 3.43
N ILE A 139 -21.58 22.63 2.86
CA ILE A 139 -22.63 22.51 1.83
C ILE A 139 -23.92 22.25 2.61
N GLY A 140 -24.89 23.16 2.45
CA GLY A 140 -26.04 23.33 3.33
C GLY A 140 -26.77 22.04 3.69
N LYS A 141 -27.46 22.08 4.85
CA LYS A 141 -28.40 21.07 5.37
C LYS A 141 -29.35 20.50 4.30
N GLN A 142 -28.87 19.63 3.42
CA GLN A 142 -29.63 18.48 3.02
C GLN A 142 -29.35 17.44 4.09
N ARG A 143 -30.43 16.98 4.72
CA ARG A 143 -30.43 15.91 5.70
C ARG A 143 -29.83 14.66 5.06
N SER A 144 -28.51 14.49 5.04
CA SER A 144 -27.99 13.14 5.18
C SER A 144 -28.25 12.78 6.64
N LEU A 145 -29.11 11.79 6.81
CA LEU A 145 -29.34 11.14 8.09
C LEU A 145 -27.97 10.89 8.73
N ARG A 146 -27.87 11.02 10.05
CA ARG A 146 -26.82 10.36 10.81
C ARG A 146 -26.79 8.91 10.34
N GLU A 147 -25.89 8.58 9.43
CA GLU A 147 -25.64 7.20 9.08
C GLU A 147 -25.03 6.61 10.33
N ASN A 148 -25.86 5.86 11.06
CA ASN A 148 -25.38 4.87 12.00
C ASN A 148 -24.20 4.14 11.34
N PRO A 149 -23.04 4.01 12.00
CA PRO A 149 -21.95 3.20 11.46
C PRO A 149 -22.55 1.82 11.17
N ILE A 150 -22.52 1.50 9.88
CA ILE A 150 -23.18 0.34 9.30
C ILE A 150 -22.65 -0.90 10.01
N ARG A 151 -23.54 -1.63 10.70
CA ARG A 151 -23.34 -3.06 10.94
C ARG A 151 -23.02 -3.67 9.59
N ILE A 152 -21.89 -4.36 9.44
CA ILE A 152 -21.53 -5.09 8.24
C ILE A 152 -22.69 -6.06 7.94
N VAL A 153 -23.59 -5.62 7.06
CA VAL A 153 -24.56 -6.50 6.44
C VAL A 153 -23.69 -7.44 5.61
N HIS A 154 -23.85 -8.73 5.85
CA HIS A 154 -23.22 -9.78 5.06
C HIS A 154 -23.21 -9.34 3.61
N ALA A 155 -22.03 -9.28 2.99
CA ALA A 155 -21.92 -9.22 1.56
C ALA A 155 -22.60 -10.49 1.03
N GLN A 156 -23.91 -10.44 0.82
CA GLN A 156 -24.48 -11.21 -0.26
C GLN A 156 -23.95 -10.50 -1.50
N PRO A 157 -23.05 -11.13 -2.28
CA PRO A 157 -22.84 -10.66 -3.63
C PRO A 157 -24.24 -10.69 -4.24
N SER A 158 -24.72 -9.58 -4.79
CA SER A 158 -25.81 -9.68 -5.73
C SER A 158 -25.28 -10.62 -6.82
N LEU A 159 -25.76 -11.85 -6.81
CA LEU A 159 -25.25 -13.01 -7.55
C LEU A 159 -25.52 -12.88 -9.07
N LYS A 160 -25.39 -11.68 -9.61
CA LYS A 160 -25.79 -11.33 -10.98
C LYS A 160 -24.78 -10.53 -11.79
N ASP A 161 -23.71 -9.96 -11.21
CA ASP A 161 -22.67 -9.34 -12.03
C ASP A 161 -21.33 -10.06 -11.89
N THR A 162 -20.94 -10.71 -12.97
CA THR A 162 -19.70 -11.50 -13.17
C THR A 162 -18.41 -10.66 -13.14
N PHE A 163 -18.48 -9.41 -12.71
CA PHE A 163 -17.44 -8.40 -12.86
C PHE A 163 -16.62 -8.12 -11.59
N CYS A 164 -17.12 -8.51 -10.41
CA CYS A 164 -16.45 -8.24 -9.14
C CYS A 164 -15.77 -9.47 -8.56
N GLN A 165 -14.49 -9.34 -8.19
CA GLN A 165 -13.71 -10.42 -7.58
C GLN A 165 -14.28 -10.76 -6.19
N ALA A 166 -14.84 -11.96 -6.03
CA ALA A 166 -15.43 -12.43 -4.78
C ALA A 166 -14.44 -13.13 -3.84
N ASP A 167 -13.13 -13.04 -4.12
CA ASP A 167 -12.09 -13.84 -3.45
C ASP A 167 -12.07 -13.62 -1.93
N TYR A 168 -12.25 -12.38 -1.47
CA TYR A 168 -12.31 -12.07 -0.05
C TYR A 168 -13.54 -12.68 0.65
N TYR A 169 -14.67 -12.76 -0.04
CA TYR A 169 -15.88 -13.37 0.50
C TYR A 169 -15.65 -14.85 0.79
N TYR A 170 -15.08 -15.59 -0.16
CA TYR A 170 -14.76 -17.00 0.03
C TYR A 170 -13.67 -17.21 1.09
N ALA A 171 -12.67 -16.34 1.15
CA ALA A 171 -11.65 -16.38 2.20
C ALA A 171 -12.26 -16.22 3.60
N MET A 172 -13.20 -15.28 3.78
CA MET A 172 -13.90 -15.09 5.05
C MET A 172 -14.78 -16.29 5.42
N LEU A 173 -15.52 -16.85 4.46
CA LEU A 173 -16.31 -18.07 4.69
C LEU A 173 -15.43 -19.25 5.14
N TRP A 174 -14.27 -19.41 4.50
CA TRP A 174 -13.30 -20.44 4.84
C TRP A 174 -12.70 -20.20 6.23
N ALA A 175 -12.23 -18.99 6.53
CA ALA A 175 -11.60 -18.65 7.81
C ALA A 175 -12.56 -18.79 8.99
N ASN A 176 -13.85 -18.48 8.79
CA ASN A 176 -14.90 -18.61 9.82
C ASN A 176 -15.49 -20.02 9.96
N ASN A 177 -15.05 -20.98 9.14
CA ASN A 177 -15.48 -22.36 9.29
C ASN A 177 -14.90 -22.95 10.60
N LYS A 178 -15.77 -23.47 11.47
CA LYS A 178 -15.36 -24.03 12.77
C LYS A 178 -14.32 -25.15 12.66
N SER A 179 -14.40 -25.98 11.63
CA SER A 179 -13.43 -27.05 11.39
C SER A 179 -12.07 -26.48 10.98
N VAL A 180 -12.06 -25.40 10.18
CA VAL A 180 -10.86 -24.66 9.81
C VAL A 180 -10.24 -23.98 11.02
N MET A 181 -11.02 -23.22 11.80
CA MET A 181 -10.56 -22.60 13.05
C MET A 181 -9.94 -23.62 14.01
N LYS A 182 -10.57 -24.79 14.17
CA LYS A 182 -10.03 -25.89 14.97
C LYS A 182 -8.71 -26.41 14.41
N ALA A 183 -8.61 -26.61 13.09
CA ALA A 183 -7.39 -27.08 12.43
C ALA A 183 -6.23 -26.07 12.53
N LEU A 184 -6.53 -24.77 12.53
CA LEU A 184 -5.57 -23.67 12.75
C LEU A 184 -5.25 -23.42 14.23
N ASN A 185 -5.80 -24.22 15.15
CA ASN A 185 -5.66 -24.08 16.61
C ASN A 185 -6.12 -22.71 17.16
N VAL A 186 -7.14 -22.10 16.55
CA VAL A 186 -7.78 -20.88 17.09
C VAL A 186 -8.42 -21.22 18.44
N ARG A 187 -8.07 -20.45 19.49
CA ARG A 187 -8.57 -20.69 20.84
C ARG A 187 -10.09 -20.49 20.88
N LYS A 188 -10.82 -21.49 21.38
CA LYS A 188 -12.28 -21.40 21.49
C LYS A 188 -12.67 -20.21 22.38
N GLY A 189 -13.54 -19.35 21.86
CA GLY A 189 -14.06 -18.18 22.57
C GLY A 189 -13.14 -16.94 22.53
N SER A 190 -11.96 -16.99 21.89
CA SER A 190 -11.12 -15.80 21.70
C SER A 190 -11.52 -14.95 20.50
N VAL A 191 -12.16 -15.55 19.50
CA VAL A 191 -12.64 -14.87 18.29
C VAL A 191 -14.08 -15.30 18.05
N THR A 192 -14.97 -14.32 17.89
CA THR A 192 -16.37 -14.53 17.53
C THR A 192 -16.56 -14.64 16.02
N GLU A 193 -15.81 -13.84 15.26
CA GLU A 193 -15.78 -13.82 13.80
C GLU A 193 -14.41 -13.29 13.34
N GLU A 194 -13.78 -13.97 12.38
CA GLU A 194 -12.59 -13.50 11.69
C GLU A 194 -13.00 -12.49 10.62
N LEU A 195 -12.48 -11.26 10.72
CA LEU A 195 -12.70 -10.20 9.74
C LEU A 195 -11.43 -10.00 8.92
N LEU A 196 -11.58 -9.66 7.64
CA LEU A 196 -10.45 -9.32 6.78
C LEU A 196 -9.67 -8.13 7.33
N CYS A 197 -10.37 -7.16 7.88
CA CYS A 197 -9.81 -6.02 8.58
C CYS A 197 -10.66 -5.67 9.80
N ASN A 198 -10.02 -5.34 10.93
CA ASN A 198 -10.73 -4.90 12.12
C ASN A 198 -11.12 -3.42 11.96
N MET A 199 -12.43 -3.16 11.82
CA MET A 199 -13.00 -1.81 11.65
C MET A 199 -13.32 -1.13 12.99
N ASP A 200 -13.28 -1.89 14.09
CA ASP A 200 -13.67 -1.43 15.43
C ASP A 200 -12.46 -0.93 16.24
N MET A 201 -11.33 -0.67 15.58
CA MET A 201 -10.14 -0.15 16.26
C MET A 201 -10.37 1.32 16.64
N THR A 202 -10.55 1.58 17.93
CA THR A 202 -10.64 2.94 18.49
C THR A 202 -9.26 3.37 19.00
N TYR A 203 -8.70 4.41 18.40
CA TYR A 203 -7.44 5.02 18.85
C TYR A 203 -7.72 6.39 19.45
N ASP A 204 -7.23 6.64 20.66
CA ASP A 204 -7.44 7.88 21.41
C ASP A 204 -6.15 8.71 21.48
N TYR A 205 -5.94 9.57 20.49
CA TYR A 205 -4.80 10.50 20.44
C TYR A 205 -5.16 11.89 19.87
N GLY A 206 -6.43 12.29 19.88
CA GLY A 206 -6.83 13.65 19.46
C GLY A 206 -6.70 13.98 17.97
N TYR A 207 -6.44 13.00 17.10
CA TYR A 207 -6.39 13.14 15.63
C TYR A 207 -7.37 12.19 14.92
N THR A 208 -7.76 12.54 13.69
CA THR A 208 -8.59 11.72 12.81
C THR A 208 -7.82 10.46 12.36
N SER A 209 -8.08 9.34 13.02
CA SER A 209 -7.62 8.01 12.60
C SER A 209 -8.58 7.42 11.55
N LEU A 210 -8.08 6.57 10.65
CA LEU A 210 -8.96 5.72 9.84
C LEU A 210 -9.46 4.56 10.73
N PRO A 211 -10.64 3.98 10.46
CA PRO A 211 -11.12 2.80 11.17
C PRO A 211 -10.14 1.60 11.15
N LEU A 212 -9.20 1.61 10.20
CA LEU A 212 -8.32 0.49 9.85
C LEU A 212 -6.86 0.67 10.25
N TYR A 213 -6.40 1.91 10.43
CA TYR A 213 -4.99 2.21 10.68
C TYR A 213 -4.86 3.47 11.53
N GLU A 214 -4.02 3.39 12.56
CA GLU A 214 -3.56 4.54 13.32
C GLU A 214 -2.34 5.15 12.62
N PHE A 215 -2.46 6.39 12.13
CA PHE A 215 -1.34 7.12 11.49
C PHE A 215 -0.50 7.87 12.52
N ASN A 216 -0.03 7.18 13.56
CA ASN A 216 0.88 7.77 14.56
C ASN A 216 2.33 7.87 14.07
N VAL A 217 2.70 7.10 13.05
CA VAL A 217 3.94 7.25 12.30
C VAL A 217 3.61 7.86 10.93
N GLN A 218 3.93 9.15 10.75
CA GLN A 218 3.62 9.86 9.49
C GLN A 218 4.51 9.41 8.32
N SER A 219 5.75 9.01 8.62
CA SER A 219 6.70 8.58 7.62
C SER A 219 7.66 7.54 8.18
N SER A 220 7.93 6.50 7.38
CA SER A 220 8.99 5.51 7.63
C SER A 220 10.26 5.76 6.82
N PHE A 221 10.34 6.85 6.07
CA PHE A 221 11.48 7.21 5.23
C PHE A 221 12.82 7.16 5.98
N VAL A 222 12.87 7.69 7.21
CA VAL A 222 14.07 7.69 8.06
C VAL A 222 14.61 6.27 8.28
N TYR A 223 13.72 5.27 8.41
CA TYR A 223 14.16 3.89 8.57
C TYR A 223 14.72 3.31 7.26
N HIS A 224 14.21 3.73 6.10
CA HIS A 224 14.84 3.38 4.82
C HIS A 224 16.23 4.00 4.67
N GLU A 225 16.45 5.24 5.14
CA GLU A 225 17.77 5.88 5.20
C GLU A 225 18.74 5.16 6.15
N GLU A 226 18.27 4.72 7.32
CA GLU A 226 19.09 3.94 8.24
C GLU A 226 19.47 2.57 7.63
N LEU A 227 18.50 1.92 6.99
CA LEU A 227 18.73 0.64 6.32
C LEU A 227 19.69 0.76 5.14
N SER A 228 19.76 1.91 4.46
CA SER A 228 20.72 2.12 3.37
C SER A 228 22.17 2.22 3.83
N LYS A 229 22.41 2.33 5.15
CA LYS A 229 23.74 2.29 5.77
C LYS A 229 24.12 0.88 6.26
N ARG A 230 23.20 -0.10 6.13
CA ARG A 230 23.40 -1.50 6.56
C ARG A 230 23.82 -2.38 5.38
N ASN A 231 24.38 -3.56 5.69
CA ASN A 231 24.49 -4.65 4.71
C ASN A 231 23.10 -5.30 4.51
N CYS A 232 22.31 -4.72 3.61
CA CYS A 232 20.89 -4.98 3.46
C CYS A 232 20.47 -4.93 1.98
N ARG A 233 19.54 -5.81 1.58
CA ARG A 233 18.93 -5.80 0.24
C ARG A 233 17.45 -5.46 0.33
N ALA A 234 17.01 -4.51 -0.49
CA ALA A 234 15.61 -4.13 -0.60
C ALA A 234 15.04 -4.51 -1.97
N LEU A 235 13.85 -5.10 -1.98
CA LEU A 235 12.98 -5.16 -3.17
C LEU A 235 11.73 -4.34 -2.92
N ILE A 236 11.63 -3.21 -3.61
CA ILE A 236 10.44 -2.38 -3.60
C ILE A 236 9.72 -2.57 -4.92
N PHE A 237 8.43 -2.84 -4.88
CA PHE A 237 7.68 -2.98 -6.12
C PHE A 237 6.29 -2.36 -6.02
N SER A 238 5.80 -1.84 -7.14
CA SER A 238 4.47 -1.25 -7.18
C SER A 238 3.67 -1.73 -8.39
N GLY A 239 2.38 -1.98 -8.20
CA GLY A 239 1.45 -2.12 -9.30
C GLY A 239 1.31 -0.79 -10.01
N ASP A 240 1.47 -0.75 -11.34
CA ASP A 240 1.38 0.50 -12.10
C ASP A 240 -0.05 1.03 -12.27
N HIS A 241 -1.06 0.28 -11.80
CA HIS A 241 -2.46 0.71 -11.77
C HIS A 241 -3.03 0.84 -10.35
N ASP A 242 -2.17 0.83 -9.33
CA ASP A 242 -2.53 1.18 -7.96
C ASP A 242 -2.60 2.71 -7.79
N MET A 243 -3.79 3.25 -7.56
CA MET A 243 -3.98 4.67 -7.21
C MET A 243 -4.04 4.89 -5.69
N LYS A 244 -4.17 3.83 -4.89
CA LYS A 244 -4.22 3.91 -3.43
C LYS A 244 -2.84 4.23 -2.86
N VAL A 245 -1.79 3.57 -3.35
CA VAL A 245 -0.39 3.93 -3.08
C VAL A 245 0.39 3.93 -4.39
N PRO A 246 0.33 5.04 -5.16
CA PRO A 246 0.90 5.08 -6.49
C PRO A 246 2.40 4.84 -6.52
N HIS A 247 2.85 4.15 -7.57
CA HIS A 247 4.27 3.96 -7.87
C HIS A 247 5.03 5.30 -7.99
N VAL A 248 4.34 6.39 -8.33
CA VAL A 248 4.89 7.76 -8.38
C VAL A 248 5.39 8.20 -7.01
N GLY A 249 4.57 8.05 -5.95
CA GLY A 249 4.97 8.36 -4.57
C GLY A 249 6.12 7.48 -4.11
N THR A 250 6.06 6.19 -4.45
CA THR A 250 7.14 5.24 -4.17
C THR A 250 8.47 5.66 -4.83
N HIS A 251 8.43 6.03 -6.10
CA HIS A 251 9.59 6.49 -6.84
C HIS A 251 10.16 7.79 -6.25
N ASN A 252 9.29 8.73 -5.84
CA ASN A 252 9.70 10.01 -5.28
C ASN A 252 10.52 9.84 -3.98
N TRP A 253 10.05 9.03 -3.02
CA TRP A 253 10.83 8.83 -1.80
C TRP A 253 12.10 8.02 -2.05
N ILE A 254 12.11 7.06 -3.00
CA ILE A 254 13.33 6.32 -3.36
C ILE A 254 14.38 7.28 -3.94
N LYS A 255 13.98 8.24 -4.78
CA LYS A 255 14.88 9.29 -5.28
C LYS A 255 15.47 10.12 -4.14
N SER A 256 14.67 10.42 -3.11
CA SER A 256 15.14 11.19 -1.94
C SER A 256 16.20 10.46 -1.11
N LEU A 257 16.35 9.14 -1.22
CA LEU A 257 17.47 8.41 -0.60
C LEU A 257 18.83 8.72 -1.25
N ASN A 258 18.84 9.36 -2.43
CA ASN A 258 20.05 9.77 -3.13
C ASN A 258 21.06 8.62 -3.37
N LEU A 259 20.54 7.42 -3.68
CA LEU A 259 21.35 6.24 -3.98
C LEU A 259 21.92 6.30 -5.40
N THR A 260 23.06 5.66 -5.62
CA THR A 260 23.66 5.58 -6.95
C THR A 260 22.91 4.57 -7.81
N ILE A 261 22.46 4.99 -8.99
CA ILE A 261 21.92 4.07 -10.00
C ILE A 261 23.09 3.26 -10.56
N THR A 262 22.95 1.92 -10.57
CA THR A 262 24.04 1.02 -10.95
C THR A 262 23.82 0.38 -12.31
N LYS A 263 23.19 -0.80 -12.35
CA LYS A 263 23.18 -1.68 -13.52
C LYS A 263 22.08 -1.35 -14.52
N VAL A 264 20.95 -0.84 -14.04
CA VAL A 264 19.71 -0.69 -14.79
C VAL A 264 19.00 0.58 -14.36
N ASN A 265 18.63 1.41 -15.34
CA ASN A 265 17.88 2.65 -15.14
C ASN A 265 16.57 2.63 -15.93
N TRP A 266 15.48 2.26 -15.25
CA TRP A 266 14.15 2.17 -15.84
C TRP A 266 14.05 1.25 -17.06
N ASP A 267 14.68 0.08 -17.01
CA ASP A 267 14.63 -0.92 -18.09
C ASP A 267 13.45 -1.88 -17.92
N PRO A 268 12.91 -2.43 -19.02
CA PRO A 268 11.88 -3.46 -18.93
C PRO A 268 12.41 -4.74 -18.27
N TRP A 269 11.59 -5.37 -17.44
CA TRP A 269 11.80 -6.74 -16.97
C TRP A 269 10.70 -7.66 -17.48
N TYR A 270 11.00 -8.96 -17.59
CA TYR A 270 10.20 -9.89 -18.39
C TYR A 270 9.73 -11.10 -17.59
N SER A 271 8.47 -11.49 -17.77
CA SER A 271 7.92 -12.75 -17.27
C SER A 271 7.28 -13.49 -18.45
N ASN A 272 7.64 -14.76 -18.64
CA ASN A 272 7.18 -15.57 -19.78
C ASN A 272 7.35 -14.88 -21.15
N GLY A 273 8.48 -14.21 -21.38
CA GLY A 273 8.79 -13.54 -22.66
C GLY A 273 8.00 -12.25 -22.93
N GLN A 274 7.21 -11.76 -21.97
CA GLN A 274 6.47 -10.50 -22.07
C GLN A 274 6.97 -9.49 -21.04
N VAL A 275 6.92 -8.20 -21.39
CA VAL A 275 7.26 -7.12 -20.46
C VAL A 275 6.28 -7.15 -19.29
N ALA A 276 6.82 -7.43 -18.11
CA ALA A 276 6.10 -7.53 -16.87
C ALA A 276 6.14 -6.21 -16.07
N GLY A 277 6.99 -5.27 -16.46
CA GLY A 277 7.06 -3.91 -15.93
C GLY A 277 8.44 -3.30 -16.19
N PHE A 278 8.79 -2.26 -15.43
CA PHE A 278 10.08 -1.55 -15.53
C PHE A 278 10.78 -1.54 -14.18
N LYS A 279 12.12 -1.47 -14.17
CA LYS A 279 12.88 -1.47 -12.93
C LYS A 279 14.06 -0.51 -12.95
N THR A 280 14.49 -0.10 -11.77
CA THR A 280 15.77 0.60 -11.55
C THR A 280 16.51 -0.08 -10.40
N THR A 281 17.82 -0.24 -10.56
CA THR A 281 18.69 -0.83 -9.52
C THR A 281 19.60 0.24 -8.93
N TYR A 282 19.55 0.37 -7.61
CA TYR A 282 20.31 1.33 -6.83
C TYR A 282 21.28 0.60 -5.89
N ALA A 283 22.40 1.25 -5.56
CA ALA A 283 23.32 0.77 -4.54
C ALA A 283 23.98 1.93 -3.78
N HIS A 284 24.42 1.63 -2.56
CA HIS A 284 25.25 2.48 -1.72
C HIS A 284 26.04 1.58 -0.77
N ASP A 285 27.36 1.53 -0.88
CA ASP A 285 28.22 0.59 -0.15
C ASP A 285 27.73 -0.87 -0.21
N ASN A 286 27.38 -1.45 0.94
CA ASN A 286 26.85 -2.82 1.08
C ASN A 286 25.32 -2.91 0.97
N TYR A 287 24.66 -1.80 0.64
CA TYR A 287 23.22 -1.75 0.43
C TYR A 287 22.87 -1.84 -1.06
N SER A 288 21.81 -2.58 -1.38
CA SER A 288 21.21 -2.58 -2.72
C SER A 288 19.70 -2.48 -2.65
N LEU A 289 19.10 -1.70 -3.55
CA LEU A 289 17.67 -1.56 -3.69
C LEU A 289 17.29 -1.79 -5.15
N VAL A 290 16.27 -2.62 -5.37
CA VAL A 290 15.61 -2.73 -6.67
C VAL A 290 14.22 -2.15 -6.53
N PHE A 291 13.90 -1.16 -7.36
CA PHE A 291 12.54 -0.68 -7.54
C PHE A 291 11.98 -1.26 -8.83
N ALA A 292 10.79 -1.85 -8.80
CA ALA A 292 10.13 -2.38 -9.98
C ALA A 292 8.65 -2.02 -10.04
N THR A 293 8.16 -1.59 -11.19
CA THR A 293 6.72 -1.59 -11.48
C THR A 293 6.28 -2.97 -11.95
N VAL A 294 5.02 -3.33 -11.69
CA VAL A 294 4.39 -4.55 -12.20
C VAL A 294 3.20 -4.14 -13.06
N LYS A 295 3.32 -4.40 -14.36
CA LYS A 295 2.41 -3.94 -15.40
C LYS A 295 1.03 -4.58 -15.29
N GLY A 296 0.00 -3.74 -15.21
CA GLY A 296 -1.39 -4.12 -14.92
C GLY A 296 -1.63 -4.57 -13.48
N GLY A 297 -0.67 -4.35 -12.57
CA GLY A 297 -0.82 -4.68 -11.16
C GLY A 297 -1.59 -3.59 -10.41
N GLY A 298 -2.46 -4.00 -9.49
CA GLY A 298 -3.17 -3.10 -8.56
C GLY A 298 -2.53 -3.06 -7.18
N HIS A 299 -3.29 -2.69 -6.16
CA HIS A 299 -2.83 -2.45 -4.79
C HIS A 299 -2.30 -3.70 -4.10
N THR A 300 -2.98 -4.83 -4.30
CA THR A 300 -2.51 -6.16 -3.90
C THR A 300 -1.83 -6.83 -5.10
N VAL A 301 -0.66 -6.33 -5.51
CA VAL A 301 0.00 -6.76 -6.78
C VAL A 301 -0.02 -8.28 -7.02
N PRO A 302 0.29 -9.15 -6.03
CA PRO A 302 0.26 -10.61 -6.24
C PRO A 302 -1.13 -11.18 -6.54
N GLN A 303 -2.22 -10.53 -6.13
CA GLN A 303 -3.60 -10.92 -6.48
C GLN A 303 -3.86 -10.67 -7.97
N TYR A 304 -3.38 -9.54 -8.50
CA TYR A 304 -3.61 -9.16 -9.90
C TYR A 304 -2.63 -9.80 -10.87
N LYS A 305 -1.38 -10.02 -10.44
CA LYS A 305 -0.26 -10.50 -11.27
C LYS A 305 0.56 -11.58 -10.57
N PRO A 306 -0.06 -12.72 -10.18
CA PRO A 306 0.58 -13.75 -9.36
C PRO A 306 1.84 -14.34 -10.01
N LYS A 307 1.81 -14.61 -11.31
CA LYS A 307 2.95 -15.19 -12.04
C LYS A 307 4.14 -14.21 -12.09
N GLN A 308 3.87 -12.95 -12.40
CA GLN A 308 4.89 -11.91 -12.51
C GLN A 308 5.53 -11.64 -11.14
N CYS A 309 4.72 -11.54 -10.08
CA CYS A 309 5.22 -11.41 -8.71
C CYS A 309 6.06 -12.61 -8.28
N PHE A 310 5.61 -13.84 -8.57
CA PHE A 310 6.36 -15.05 -8.26
C PHE A 310 7.73 -15.07 -8.96
N ASP A 311 7.78 -14.79 -10.27
CA ASP A 311 9.03 -14.76 -11.02
C ASP A 311 10.01 -13.70 -10.47
N MET A 312 9.50 -12.49 -10.19
CA MET A 312 10.28 -11.38 -9.63
C MET A 312 10.89 -11.77 -8.27
N VAL A 313 10.08 -12.29 -7.35
CA VAL A 313 10.52 -12.68 -6.01
C VAL A 313 11.50 -13.85 -6.07
N LYS A 314 11.23 -14.85 -6.90
CA LYS A 314 12.11 -16.02 -7.10
C LYS A 314 13.50 -15.58 -7.57
N ARG A 315 13.57 -14.73 -8.61
CA ARG A 315 14.84 -14.21 -9.13
C ARG A 315 15.58 -13.37 -8.09
N TRP A 316 14.87 -12.51 -7.37
CA TRP A 316 15.48 -11.66 -6.35
C TRP A 316 16.12 -12.47 -5.21
N PHE A 317 15.44 -13.52 -4.74
CA PHE A 317 15.99 -14.46 -3.74
C PHE A 317 17.18 -15.27 -4.29
N ALA A 318 17.18 -15.59 -5.58
CA ALA A 318 18.30 -16.26 -6.25
C ALA A 318 19.49 -15.32 -6.54
N HIS A 319 19.41 -14.03 -6.16
CA HIS A 319 20.40 -12.99 -6.51
C HIS A 319 20.55 -12.78 -8.02
N GLU A 320 19.52 -13.12 -8.78
CA GLU A 320 19.43 -12.89 -10.22
C GLU A 320 18.81 -11.52 -10.51
N SER A 321 19.03 -11.03 -11.73
CA SER A 321 18.34 -9.84 -12.23
C SER A 321 16.86 -10.17 -12.42
N ILE A 322 15.96 -9.39 -11.79
CA ILE A 322 14.51 -9.60 -11.90
C ILE A 322 13.97 -9.37 -13.31
#